data_AF-A0A4D8QC51-F1
#
_entry.id   AF-A0A4D8QC51-F1
#
_cell.length_a   1.000
_cell.length_b   1.000
_cell.length_c   1.000
_cell.angle_alpha   90.00
_cell.angle_beta   90.00
_cell.angle_gamma   90.00
#
_symmetry.space_group_name_H-M   'P 1'
#
loop_
_entity.id
_entity.type
_entity.pdbx_description
1 polymer ?
#
loop_
_entity_poly.entity_id
_entity_poly.type
_entity_poly.pdbx_seq_one_letter_code
_entity_poly.pdbx_strand_id
1 'polypeptide(L)'
;MASPAPLNNPAPHGAWTFYPFLIAMNHGAPARVDFGKARGAFGVHGEDDGWHLTHLPTGALIGIAPSAEAAMHAAEGIERVWDWTSADEPDDSAAPVIREVLRINGVKRSESRPVRVAPVQTPVMAA
;
A
#
# COMPACT_ATOMS: atom_id res chain seq x y z
N MET A 1 8.98 -9.53 -19.44
CA MET A 1 7.67 -8.85 -19.36
C MET A 1 7.89 -7.57 -18.57
N ALA A 2 7.42 -6.42 -19.04
CA ALA A 2 7.58 -5.16 -18.30
C ALA A 2 6.62 -5.15 -17.09
N SER A 3 7.12 -4.74 -15.92
CA SER A 3 6.26 -4.54 -14.74
C SER A 3 5.21 -3.46 -15.04
N PRO A 4 3.95 -3.64 -14.62
CA PRO A 4 2.93 -2.61 -14.82
C PRO A 4 3.32 -1.31 -14.13
N ALA A 5 2.97 -0.17 -14.75
CA ALA A 5 3.21 1.15 -14.17
C ALA A 5 2.62 1.27 -12.76
N PRO A 6 3.27 2.01 -11.84
CA PRO A 6 2.79 2.17 -10.47
C PRO A 6 1.46 2.94 -10.44
N LEU A 7 0.61 2.60 -9.49
CA LEU A 7 -0.68 3.24 -9.26
C LEU A 7 -0.52 4.64 -8.63
N ASN A 8 0.45 4.78 -7.71
CA ASN A 8 0.79 6.05 -7.08
C ASN A 8 2.29 6.29 -7.17
N ASN A 9 2.67 7.57 -7.19
CA ASN A 9 4.06 7.94 -6.92
C ASN A 9 4.37 7.78 -5.43
N PRO A 10 5.61 7.42 -5.07
CA PRO A 10 6.05 7.46 -3.68
C PRO A 10 5.92 8.88 -3.09
N ALA A 11 5.56 8.94 -1.82
CA ALA A 11 5.57 10.17 -1.05
C ALA A 11 7.00 10.54 -0.60
N PRO A 12 7.25 11.80 -0.19
CA PRO A 12 8.54 12.17 0.41
C PRO A 12 8.90 11.27 1.60
N HIS A 13 10.18 10.92 1.75
CA HIS A 13 10.64 10.03 2.83
C HIS A 13 10.84 10.72 4.19
N GLY A 14 10.93 12.06 4.21
CA GLY A 14 11.41 12.80 5.39
C GLY A 14 10.47 12.79 6.61
N ALA A 15 9.16 12.75 6.39
CA ALA A 15 8.16 12.70 7.46
C ALA A 15 6.81 12.21 6.91
N TRP A 16 5.96 11.68 7.79
CA TRP A 16 4.56 11.41 7.47
C TRP A 16 3.82 12.72 7.17
N THR A 17 3.33 12.86 5.95
CA THR A 17 2.61 14.06 5.49
C THR A 17 1.23 13.70 4.97
N PHE A 18 0.29 14.63 5.03
CA PHE A 18 -0.98 14.48 4.33
C PHE A 18 -0.72 14.38 2.83
N TYR A 19 -1.24 13.33 2.22
CA TYR A 19 -0.98 13.02 0.83
C TYR A 19 -2.17 12.27 0.25
N PRO A 20 -2.81 12.76 -0.83
CA PRO A 20 -3.86 12.01 -1.49
C PRO A 20 -3.25 10.84 -2.28
N PHE A 21 -3.83 9.65 -2.14
CA PHE A 21 -3.40 8.47 -2.89
C PHE A 21 -4.57 7.57 -3.26
N LEU A 22 -4.33 6.65 -4.17
CA LEU A 22 -5.28 5.63 -4.63
C LEU A 22 -4.99 4.29 -3.95
N ILE A 23 -6.05 3.57 -3.61
CA ILE A 23 -5.98 2.19 -3.10
C ILE A 23 -6.59 1.23 -4.11
N ALA A 24 -6.03 0.03 -4.20
CA ALA A 24 -6.52 -1.02 -5.08
C ALA A 24 -7.75 -1.67 -4.46
N MET A 25 -8.81 -1.81 -5.25
CA MET A 25 -10.06 -2.42 -4.83
C MET A 25 -10.16 -3.85 -5.36
N ASN A 26 -10.82 -4.74 -4.61
CA ASN A 26 -11.11 -6.10 -5.08
C ASN A 26 -12.00 -6.09 -6.34
N HIS A 27 -12.86 -5.07 -6.45
CA HIS A 27 -13.74 -4.84 -7.59
C HIS A 27 -13.82 -3.35 -7.91
N GLY A 28 -13.96 -3.02 -9.20
CA GLY A 28 -14.13 -1.66 -9.67
C GLY A 28 -12.82 -0.87 -9.82
N ALA A 29 -12.94 0.44 -10.00
CA ALA A 29 -11.81 1.34 -10.11
C ALA A 29 -11.12 1.53 -8.75
N PRO A 30 -9.81 1.87 -8.73
CA PRO A 30 -9.13 2.28 -7.50
C PRO A 30 -9.90 3.39 -6.76
N ALA A 31 -9.99 3.26 -5.44
CA ALA A 31 -10.62 4.27 -4.60
C ALA A 31 -9.60 5.33 -4.19
N ARG A 32 -10.06 6.56 -4.02
CA ARG A 32 -9.21 7.69 -3.61
C ARG A 32 -9.31 7.90 -2.11
N VAL A 33 -8.15 8.03 -1.47
CA VAL A 33 -7.99 8.43 -0.08
C VAL A 33 -7.59 9.89 -0.06
N ASP A 34 -8.52 10.75 0.37
CA ASP A 34 -8.28 12.20 0.48
C ASP A 34 -7.68 12.63 1.83
N PHE A 35 -7.90 11.81 2.87
CA PHE A 35 -7.44 12.08 4.24
C PHE A 35 -6.60 10.90 4.77
N GLY A 36 -5.39 10.77 4.23
CA GLY A 36 -4.39 9.80 4.68
C GLY A 36 -3.03 10.47 4.87
N LYS A 37 -2.14 9.80 5.62
CA LYS A 37 -0.73 10.17 5.68
C LYS A 37 0.10 9.24 4.83
N ALA A 38 1.14 9.76 4.20
CA ALA A 38 2.07 8.97 3.43
C ALA A 38 3.52 9.31 3.77
N ARG A 39 4.40 8.32 3.58
CA ARG A 39 5.85 8.45 3.68
C ARG A 39 6.50 7.37 2.81
N GLY A 40 7.37 7.78 1.89
CA GLY A 40 8.03 6.84 0.97
C GLY A 40 7.02 6.01 0.20
N ALA A 41 7.11 4.69 0.30
CA ALA A 41 6.22 3.74 -0.35
C ALA A 41 4.93 3.40 0.42
N PHE A 42 4.66 4.07 1.55
CA PHE A 42 3.59 3.69 2.46
C PHE A 42 2.53 4.78 2.60
N GLY A 43 1.27 4.37 2.62
CA GLY A 43 0.11 5.17 2.95
C GLY A 43 -0.59 4.61 4.18
N VAL A 44 -1.15 5.49 5.01
CA VAL A 44 -1.93 5.16 6.21
C VAL A 44 -3.22 5.96 6.19
N HIS A 45 -4.36 5.27 6.32
CA HIS A 45 -5.68 5.90 6.40
C HIS A 45 -6.62 5.09 7.30
N GLY A 46 -7.67 5.73 7.80
CA GLY A 46 -8.70 5.09 8.61
C GLY A 46 -9.84 4.56 7.74
N GLU A 47 -10.34 3.38 8.09
CA GLU A 47 -11.55 2.75 7.55
C GLU A 47 -12.36 2.17 8.72
N ASP A 48 -13.55 1.62 8.44
CA ASP A 48 -14.48 1.11 9.46
C ASP A 48 -13.90 0.00 10.34
N ASP A 49 -12.95 -0.79 9.81
CA ASP A 49 -12.33 -1.94 10.47
C ASP A 49 -10.95 -1.63 11.08
N GLY A 50 -10.45 -0.39 10.96
CA GLY A 50 -9.22 0.06 11.61
C GLY A 50 -8.37 0.96 10.71
N TRP A 51 -7.06 0.98 11.00
CA TRP A 51 -6.10 1.82 10.27
C TRP A 51 -5.34 1.00 9.24
N HIS A 52 -5.57 1.27 7.98
CA HIS A 52 -5.00 0.53 6.85
C HIS A 52 -3.59 1.02 6.57
N LEU A 53 -2.63 0.09 6.55
CA LEU A 53 -1.30 0.30 6.02
C LEU A 53 -1.26 -0.19 4.57
N THR A 54 -1.03 0.73 3.64
CA THR A 54 -1.16 0.51 2.20
C THR A 54 0.18 0.72 1.50
N HIS A 55 0.51 -0.19 0.58
CA HIS A 55 1.64 -0.07 -0.33
C HIS A 55 1.29 0.89 -1.47
N LEU A 56 1.86 2.08 -1.49
CA LEU A 56 1.50 3.13 -2.45
C LEU A 56 1.72 2.75 -3.90
N PRO A 57 2.88 2.21 -4.33
CA PRO A 57 3.09 1.88 -5.75
C PRO A 57 2.01 0.97 -6.34
N THR A 58 1.35 0.15 -5.51
CA THR A 58 0.36 -0.84 -5.98
C THR A 58 -1.05 -0.56 -5.47
N GLY A 59 -1.21 0.32 -4.49
CA GLY A 59 -2.46 0.52 -3.74
C GLY A 59 -2.85 -0.68 -2.87
N ALA A 60 -1.99 -1.68 -2.70
CA ALA A 60 -2.37 -2.93 -2.03
C ALA A 60 -2.33 -2.77 -0.50
N LEU A 61 -3.33 -3.34 0.17
CA LEU A 61 -3.37 -3.41 1.62
C LEU A 61 -2.26 -4.35 2.14
N ILE A 62 -1.37 -3.82 2.97
CA ILE A 62 -0.34 -4.60 3.68
C ILE A 62 -0.95 -5.20 4.96
N GLY A 63 -1.76 -4.43 5.67
CA GLY A 63 -2.47 -4.88 6.87
C GLY A 63 -3.24 -3.78 7.58
N ILE A 64 -3.97 -4.17 8.62
CA ILE A 64 -4.87 -3.32 9.40
C ILE A 64 -4.35 -3.23 10.82
N ALA A 65 -4.12 -2.01 11.29
CA ALA A 65 -3.58 -1.66 12.59
C ALA A 65 -4.67 -1.12 13.54
N PRO A 66 -4.47 -1.21 14.86
CA PRO A 66 -5.41 -0.66 15.84
C PRO A 66 -5.39 0.88 15.90
N SER A 67 -4.31 1.53 15.44
CA SER A 67 -4.18 2.99 15.39
C SER A 67 -3.31 3.43 14.21
N ALA A 68 -3.40 4.73 13.87
CA ALA A 68 -2.56 5.34 12.84
C ALA A 68 -1.07 5.21 13.20
N GLU A 69 -0.73 5.45 14.46
CA GLU A 69 0.64 5.37 14.98
C GLU A 69 1.20 3.95 14.86
N ALA A 70 0.39 2.92 15.16
CA ALA A 70 0.80 1.53 15.03
C ALA A 70 1.10 1.17 13.56
N ALA A 71 0.28 1.63 12.61
CA ALA A 71 0.54 1.46 11.19
C ALA A 71 1.83 2.17 10.74
N MET A 72 2.05 3.41 11.21
CA MET A 72 3.25 4.18 10.89
C MET A 72 4.52 3.53 11.43
N HIS A 73 4.52 3.10 12.70
CA HIS A 73 5.66 2.40 13.29
C HIS A 73 5.95 1.06 12.61
N ALA A 74 4.91 0.34 12.21
CA ALA A 74 5.08 -0.89 11.44
C ALA A 74 5.73 -0.63 10.08
N ALA A 75 5.29 0.39 9.35
CA ALA A 75 5.88 0.80 8.07
C ALA A 75 7.35 1.19 8.23
N GLU A 76 7.68 1.96 9.27
CA GLU A 76 9.06 2.35 9.59
C GLU A 76 9.96 1.15 9.89
N GLY A 77 9.43 0.15 10.61
CA GLY A 77 10.16 -1.08 10.92
C GLY A 77 10.43 -1.97 9.72
N ILE A 78 9.57 -1.93 8.68
CA ILE A 78 9.72 -2.76 7.48
C ILE A 78 10.37 -2.01 6.29
N GLU A 79 10.49 -0.68 6.35
CA GLU A 79 10.99 0.17 5.24
C GLU A 79 12.34 -0.31 4.67
N ARG A 80 13.24 -0.82 5.53
CA ARG A 80 14.59 -1.27 5.13
C ARG A 80 14.71 -2.78 4.89
N VAL A 81 13.63 -3.53 5.06
CA VAL A 81 13.64 -4.99 4.95
C VAL A 81 13.45 -5.44 3.50
N TRP A 82 12.80 -4.63 2.68
CA TRP A 82 12.50 -4.91 1.28
C TRP A 82 12.54 -3.64 0.44
N ASP A 83 12.71 -3.76 -0.88
CA ASP A 83 12.52 -2.64 -1.80
C ASP A 83 11.02 -2.42 -2.05
N TRP A 84 10.43 -1.57 -1.22
CA TRP A 84 9.03 -1.16 -1.34
C TRP A 84 8.77 -0.16 -2.47
N THR A 85 9.77 0.22 -3.27
CA THR A 85 9.51 1.01 -4.49
C THR A 85 9.09 0.12 -5.65
N SER A 86 9.43 -1.18 -5.59
CA SER A 86 9.00 -2.18 -6.56
C SER A 86 7.56 -2.63 -6.32
N ALA A 87 6.91 -3.06 -7.40
CA ALA A 87 5.63 -3.75 -7.36
C ALA A 87 5.72 -5.22 -6.90
N ASP A 88 6.95 -5.73 -6.73
CA ASP A 88 7.23 -7.13 -6.39
C ASP A 88 6.89 -7.45 -4.93
N GLU A 89 6.42 -8.68 -4.70
CA GLU A 89 6.18 -9.16 -3.35
C GLU A 89 7.51 -9.45 -2.64
N PRO A 90 7.59 -9.24 -1.30
CA PRO A 90 8.75 -9.63 -0.52
C PRO A 90 9.09 -11.11 -0.68
N ASP A 91 10.37 -11.41 -0.88
CA ASP A 91 10.86 -12.78 -1.04
C ASP A 91 10.80 -13.60 0.26
N ASP A 92 11.16 -14.88 0.17
CA ASP A 92 11.13 -15.82 1.30
C ASP A 92 12.07 -15.42 2.47
N SER A 93 13.05 -14.54 2.23
CA SER A 93 13.95 -14.03 3.26
C SER A 93 13.39 -12.80 3.98
N ALA A 94 12.73 -11.90 3.25
CA ALA A 94 12.14 -10.68 3.79
C ALA A 94 10.77 -10.90 4.44
N ALA A 95 9.95 -11.80 3.86
CA ALA A 95 8.58 -12.02 4.30
C ALA A 95 8.44 -12.42 5.79
N PRO A 96 9.28 -13.29 6.37
CA PRO A 96 9.20 -13.62 7.80
C PRO A 96 9.48 -12.43 8.72
N VAL A 97 10.48 -11.61 8.39
CA VAL A 97 10.85 -10.40 9.16
C VAL A 97 9.72 -9.38 9.11
N ILE A 98 9.16 -9.14 7.92
CA ILE A 98 8.01 -8.24 7.74
C ILE A 98 6.83 -8.70 8.59
N ARG A 99 6.50 -10.01 8.55
CA ARG A 99 5.39 -10.57 9.35
C ARG A 99 5.59 -10.34 10.85
N GLU A 100 6.81 -10.54 11.34
CA GLU A 100 7.10 -10.36 12.76
C GLU A 100 7.01 -8.90 13.19
N VAL A 101 7.53 -7.97 12.39
CA VAL A 101 7.41 -6.52 12.66
C VAL A 101 5.95 -6.08 12.66
N LEU A 102 5.15 -6.53 11.68
CA LEU A 102 3.71 -6.25 11.64
C LEU A 102 3.02 -6.77 12.91
N ARG A 103 3.33 -8.01 13.32
CA ARG A 103 2.76 -8.64 14.52
C ARG A 103 3.10 -7.88 15.80
N ILE A 104 4.36 -7.47 15.98
CA ILE A 104 4.82 -6.70 17.16
C ILE A 104 4.06 -5.37 17.28
N ASN A 105 3.74 -4.74 16.15
CA ASN A 105 2.97 -3.49 16.10
C ASN A 105 1.45 -3.72 16.09
N GLY A 106 0.97 -4.96 16.26
CA GLY A 106 -0.46 -5.28 16.27
C GLY A 106 -1.15 -5.18 14.91
N VAL A 107 -0.40 -5.13 13.80
CA VAL A 107 -0.95 -5.06 12.45
C VAL A 107 -1.35 -6.46 11.98
N LYS A 108 -2.64 -6.65 11.73
CA LYS A 108 -3.19 -7.89 11.16
C LYS A 108 -3.05 -7.85 9.65
N ARG A 109 -2.47 -8.89 9.05
CA ARG A 109 -2.39 -8.97 7.59
C ARG A 109 -3.76 -9.16 6.97
N SER A 110 -4.00 -8.50 5.85
CA SER A 110 -5.10 -8.87 4.97
C SER A 110 -4.71 -10.15 4.22
N GLU A 111 -5.54 -11.18 4.31
CA GLU A 111 -5.42 -12.37 3.45
C GLU A 111 -6.01 -12.13 2.05
N SER A 112 -6.67 -10.98 1.85
CA SER A 112 -7.32 -10.64 0.59
C SER A 112 -6.31 -9.96 -0.34
N ARG A 113 -5.95 -10.62 -1.44
CA ARG A 113 -5.18 -10.01 -2.54
C ARG A 113 -6.12 -9.16 -3.40
N PRO A 114 -5.94 -7.83 -3.48
CA PRO A 114 -6.67 -7.02 -4.44
C PRO A 114 -6.26 -7.38 -5.86
N VAL A 115 -7.25 -7.60 -6.72
CA VAL A 115 -7.03 -7.88 -8.15
C VAL A 115 -6.73 -6.56 -8.86
N ARG A 116 -5.53 -6.43 -9.44
CA ARG A 116 -5.23 -5.29 -10.32
C ARG A 116 -6.01 -5.42 -11.62
N VAL A 117 -7.21 -4.87 -11.69
CA VAL A 117 -7.88 -4.65 -12.98
C VAL A 117 -7.46 -3.27 -13.47
N ALA A 118 -6.42 -3.21 -14.31
CA ALA A 118 -6.17 -2.01 -15.08
C ALA A 118 -7.42 -1.75 -15.96
N PRO A 119 -7.91 -0.50 -16.07
CA PRO A 119 -8.94 -0.20 -17.05
C PRO A 119 -8.35 -0.52 -18.43
N VAL A 120 -8.96 -1.45 -19.15
CA VAL A 120 -8.73 -1.63 -20.58
C VAL A 120 -9.10 -0.30 -21.22
N GLN A 121 -8.10 0.50 -21.59
CA GLN A 121 -8.33 1.65 -22.46
C GLN A 121 -8.88 1.09 -23.76
N THR A 122 -10.19 1.20 -23.95
CA THR A 122 -10.80 0.95 -25.25
C THR A 122 -10.26 2.05 -26.17
N PRO A 123 -9.55 1.72 -27.26
CA PRO A 123 -9.15 2.74 -28.21
C PRO A 123 -10.43 3.34 -28.79
N VAL A 124 -10.63 4.62 -28.55
CA VAL A 124 -11.64 5.40 -29.27
C VAL A 124 -11.17 5.42 -30.73
N MET A 125 -11.80 4.62 -31.58
CA MET A 125 -11.69 4.86 -33.01
C MET A 125 -12.37 6.20 -33.28
N ALA A 126 -11.57 7.19 -33.67
CA ALA A 126 -12.08 8.39 -34.31
C ALA A 126 -12.80 7.97 -35.60
N ALA A 127 -14.06 8.38 -35.72
CA ALA A 127 -14.83 8.33 -36.96
C ALA A 127 -14.63 9.63 -37.74
#